data_AF-A0A932WBP4-F1
#
_entry.id   AF-A0A932WBP4-F1
#
_cell.length_a   1.000
_cell.length_b   1.000
_cell.length_c   1.000
_cell.angle_alpha   90.00
_cell.angle_beta   90.00
_cell.angle_gamma   90.00
#
_symmetry.space_group_name_H-M   'P 1'
#
loop_
_entity.id
_entity.type
_entity.pdbx_description
1 polymer ?
#
loop_
_entity_poly.entity_id
_entity_poly.type
_entity_poly.pdbx_seq_one_letter_code
_entity_poly.pdbx_strand_id
1 'polypeptide(L)' 'MSLKDQITEDMKAAMRAKDSAKLGAIRLITAAMKQKEVDERVELNDTMVLA' A
#
# COMPACT_ATOMS: atom_id res chain seq x y z
N MET A 1 2.66 -13.11 5.80
CA MET A 1 2.83 -11.67 5.52
C MET A 1 1.81 -11.36 4.45
N SER A 2 0.84 -10.49 4.72
CA SER A 2 -0.16 -10.11 3.71
C SER A 2 0.49 -9.24 2.63
N LEU A 3 -0.14 -9.10 1.47
CA LEU A 3 0.32 -8.18 0.42
C LEU A 3 0.33 -6.73 0.93
N LYS A 4 -0.62 -6.37 1.80
CA LYS A 4 -0.68 -5.07 2.49
C LYS A 4 0.54 -4.84 3.39
N ASP A 5 0.97 -5.86 4.13
CA ASP A 5 2.19 -5.80 4.95
C ASP A 5 3.42 -5.62 4.07
N GLN A 6 3.51 -6.34 2.94
CA GLN A 6 4.62 -6.22 2.00
C GLN A 6 4.72 -4.82 1.41
N ILE A 7 3.61 -4.23 0.98
CA ILE A 7 3.56 -2.84 0.46
C ILE A 7 4.03 -1.85 1.53
N THR A 8 3.69 -2.10 2.80
CA THR A 8 4.11 -1.25 3.92
C THR A 8 5.62 -1.35 4.17
N GLU A 9 6.20 -2.56 4.08
CA GLU A 9 7.65 -2.75 4.18
C GLU A 9 8.39 -2.14 2.99
N ASP A 10 7.86 -2.26 1.78
CA ASP A 10 8.42 -1.64 0.58
C ASP A 10 8.42 -0.11 0.66
N MET A 11 7.39 0.49 1.29
CA MET A 11 7.38 1.92 1.59
C MET A 11 8.57 2.29 2.50
N LYS A 12 8.80 1.53 3.57
CA LYS A 12 9.92 1.75 4.49
C LYS A 12 11.26 1.58 3.78
N ALA A 13 11.38 0.57 2.92
CA ALA A 13 12.58 0.36 2.10
C ALA A 13 12.82 1.55 1.15
N ALA A 14 11.79 2.03 0.45
CA ALA A 14 11.89 3.18 -0.45
C ALA A 14 12.29 4.47 0.30
N MET A 15 11.74 4.69 1.51
CA MET A 15 12.15 5.82 2.36
C MET A 15 13.62 5.74 2.75
N ARG A 16 14.11 4.56 3.18
CA ARG A 16 15.52 4.36 3.56
C ARG A 16 16.46 4.54 2.36
N ALA A 17 16.06 4.06 1.19
CA ALA A 17 16.81 4.20 -0.05
C ALA A 17 16.75 5.61 -0.66
N LYS A 18 15.88 6.49 -0.13
CA LYS A 18 15.59 7.82 -0.70
C LYS A 18 15.11 7.76 -2.16
N ASP A 19 14.44 6.67 -2.53
CA ASP A 19 13.87 6.48 -3.86
C ASP A 19 12.51 7.21 -3.94
N SER A 20 12.54 8.46 -4.40
CA SER A 20 11.37 9.33 -4.46
C SER A 20 10.31 8.85 -5.45
N ALA A 21 10.73 8.25 -6.57
CA ALA A 21 9.83 7.74 -7.59
C ALA A 21 9.05 6.53 -7.06
N LYS A 22 9.75 5.55 -6.49
CA LYS A 22 9.12 4.37 -5.89
C LYS A 22 8.26 4.74 -4.69
N LEU A 23 8.73 5.64 -3.83
CA LEU A 23 7.97 6.11 -2.68
C LEU A 23 6.67 6.83 -3.09
N GLY A 24 6.71 7.64 -4.15
CA GLY A 24 5.52 8.29 -4.70
C GLY A 24 4.48 7.28 -5.17
N ALA A 25 4.90 6.28 -5.96
CA ALA A 25 4.02 5.22 -6.45
C ALA A 25 3.39 4.42 -5.29
N ILE A 26 4.19 4.01 -4.30
CA ILE A 26 3.70 3.25 -3.15
C ILE A 26 2.68 4.06 -2.33
N ARG A 27 2.91 5.36 -2.12
CA ARG A 27 1.96 6.22 -1.40
C ARG A 27 0.61 6.32 -2.08
N LEU A 28 0.58 6.38 -3.41
CA LEU A 28 -0.68 6.38 -4.17
C LEU A 28 -1.44 5.06 -3.98
N ILE A 29 -0.73 3.93 -4.01
CA ILE A 29 -1.32 2.61 -3.77
C ILE A 29 -1.91 2.53 -2.36
N THR A 30 -1.14 2.90 -1.32
CA THR A 30 -1.62 2.86 0.08
C THR A 30 -2.81 3.79 0.30
N ALA A 31 -2.84 4.95 -0.36
CA ALA A 31 -3.97 5.87 -0.29
C ALA A 31 -5.24 5.26 -0.90
N ALA A 32 -5.16 4.65 -2.08
CA ALA A 32 -6.30 3.99 -2.73
C ALA A 32 -6.82 2.80 -1.89
N MET A 33 -5.92 2.01 -1.33
CA MET A 33 -6.27 0.93 -0.40
C MET A 33 -7.06 1.47 0.81
N LYS A 34 -6.53 2.51 1.46
CA LYS A 34 -7.19 3.11 2.63
C LYS A 34 -8.54 3.71 2.28
N GLN A 35 -8.67 4.34 1.11
CA GLN A 35 -9.93 4.87 0.61
C GLN A 35 -10.99 3.77 0.51
N LYS A 36 -10.64 2.63 -0.11
CA LYS A 36 -11.54 1.46 -0.25
C LYS A 36 -11.97 0.88 1.10
N GLU A 37 -11.04 0.76 2.05
CA GLU A 37 -11.35 0.29 3.41
C GLU A 37 -12.34 1.20 4.14
N VAL A 38 -12.18 2.52 3.98
CA VAL A 38 -13.06 3.52 4.61
C VAL A 38 -14.44 3.53 3.94
N ASP A 39 -14.47 3.50 2.61
CA ASP A 39 -15.70 3.60 1.83
C ASP A 39 -16.57 2.35 1.99
N GLU A 40 -15.96 1.16 1.93
CA GLU A 40 -16.66 -0.12 2.02
C GLU A 40 -16.80 -0.62 3.46
N ARG A 41 -16.09 -0.01 4.43
CA ARG A 41 -15.99 -0.45 5.84
C ARG A 41 -15.53 -1.90 5.99
N VAL A 42 -14.53 -2.26 5.20
CA VAL A 42 -13.93 -3.60 5.14
C VAL A 42 -12.44 -3.52 5.42
N GLU A 43 -11.87 -4.63 5.85
CA GLU A 43 -10.42 -4.83 5.83
C GLU A 43 -10.02 -5.46 4.49
N LEU A 44 -9.03 -4.87 3.81
CA LEU A 44 -8.57 -5.41 2.54
C LEU A 44 -7.82 -6.72 2.73
N ASN A 45 -8.26 -7.75 2.02
CA ASN A 45 -7.49 -8.98 1.81
C ASN A 45 -6.67 -8.90 0.51
N ASP A 46 -5.74 -9.84 0.34
CA ASP A 46 -4.81 -9.85 -0.80
C ASP A 46 -5.52 -9.88 -2.16
N THR A 47 -6.67 -10.56 -2.26
CA THR A 47 -7.47 -10.60 -3.49
C THR A 47 -8.03 -9.21 -3.84
N MET A 48 -8.49 -8.45 -2.84
CA MET A 48 -9.03 -7.10 -3.05
C MET A 48 -7.96 -6.06 -3.37
N VAL A 49 -6.69 -6.33 -3.02
CA VAL A 49 -5.53 -5.50 -3.36
C VAL A 49 -5.06 -5.75 -4.81
N LEU A 50 -5.26 -6.96 -5.34
CA LEU A 50 -4.87 -7.34 -6.70
C LEU A 50 -5.93 -7.05 -7.79
N ALA A 51 -7.18 -6.81 -7.41
CA ALA A 51 -8.32 -6.60 -8.31
C ALA A 51 -8.53 -5.12 -8.63
#